data_AF-A0A7L4HQA8-F1
#
_entry.id   AF-A0A7L4HQA8-F1
#
_cell.length_a   1.000
_cell.length_b   1.000
_cell.length_c   1.000
_cell.angle_alpha   90.00
_cell.angle_beta   90.00
_cell.angle_gamma   90.00
#
_symmetry.space_group_name_H-M   'P 1'
#
loop_
_entity.id
_entity.type
_entity.pdbx_description
1 polymer ?
#
loop_
_entity_poly.entity_id
_entity_poly.type
_entity_poly.pdbx_seq_one_letter_code
_entity_poly.pdbx_strand_id
1 'polypeptide(L)'
;QNLGESILYLWVEKIREVLIEKAQSSDPEPDIKKTSEEVDEDARDDFLLDYQPIQEDPIKMLNYITSESQEVDEELPSIHHGNPITDRRSTFQAHLAPVVTPRQVKRVLEKLYENKKIASATHNIYAYRIYCEDKRTFLQDCEDDGETAAGGRLLHLMQVIEIN
;
A
#
# COMPACT_ATOMS: atom_id res chain seq x y z
N GLN A 1 8.45 -33.00 -13.74
CA GLN A 1 8.24 -32.83 -12.30
C GLN A 1 9.03 -31.61 -11.89
N ASN A 2 8.37 -30.45 -11.76
CA ASN A 2 8.97 -29.24 -11.21
C ASN A 2 8.28 -29.00 -9.87
N LEU A 3 8.73 -29.73 -8.85
CA LEU A 3 8.27 -29.56 -7.47
C LEU A 3 8.88 -28.28 -6.91
N GLY A 4 8.04 -27.35 -6.47
CA GLY A 4 8.41 -26.45 -5.38
C GLY A 4 9.08 -25.12 -5.75
N GLU A 5 9.04 -24.67 -7.01
CA GLU A 5 9.30 -23.25 -7.26
C GLU A 5 8.08 -22.45 -6.79
N SER A 6 8.23 -21.92 -5.58
CA SER A 6 7.27 -21.03 -4.94
C SER A 6 6.87 -19.92 -5.89
N ILE A 7 5.57 -19.72 -6.07
CA ILE A 7 4.96 -18.60 -6.81
C ILE A 7 5.59 -17.24 -6.46
N LEU A 8 6.13 -17.14 -5.26
CA LEU A 8 6.91 -16.00 -4.76
C LEU A 8 8.12 -15.67 -5.65
N TYR A 9 8.86 -16.66 -6.16
CA TYR A 9 10.00 -16.42 -7.05
C TYR A 9 9.56 -15.79 -8.37
N LEU A 10 8.42 -16.24 -8.91
CA LEU A 10 7.87 -15.66 -10.15
C LEU A 10 7.43 -14.21 -9.95
N TRP A 11 6.94 -13.86 -8.76
CA TRP A 11 6.56 -12.49 -8.42
C TRP A 11 7.78 -11.60 -8.19
N VAL A 12 8.82 -12.12 -7.53
CA VAL A 12 10.09 -11.42 -7.32
C VAL A 12 10.75 -11.08 -8.65
N GLU A 13 10.82 -12.02 -9.59
CA GLU A 13 11.41 -11.78 -10.91
C GLU A 13 10.64 -10.69 -11.68
N LYS A 14 9.31 -10.67 -11.56
CA LYS A 14 8.49 -9.66 -12.24
C LYS A 14 8.64 -8.26 -11.63
N ILE A 15 8.76 -8.18 -10.31
CA ILE A 15 9.01 -6.92 -9.60
C ILE A 15 10.41 -6.38 -9.96
N ARG A 16 11.41 -7.26 -10.02
CA ARG A 16 12.78 -6.91 -10.45
C ARG A 16 12.80 -6.32 -11.87
N GLU A 17 12.08 -6.92 -12.81
CA GLU A 17 12.01 -6.46 -14.20
C GLU A 17 11.48 -5.01 -14.28
N VAL A 18 10.39 -4.70 -13.56
CA VAL A 18 9.76 -3.37 -13.55
C VAL A 18 10.67 -2.32 -12.89
N LEU A 19 11.35 -2.67 -11.79
CA LEU A 19 12.27 -1.75 -11.11
C LEU A 19 13.49 -1.40 -11.98
N ILE A 20 14.00 -2.34 -12.76
CA ILE A 20 15.13 -2.11 -13.67
C ILE A 20 14.71 -1.21 -14.84
N GLU A 21 13.53 -1.41 -15.43
CA GLU A 21 13.00 -0.55 -16.49
C GLU A 21 12.81 0.91 -16.01
N LYS A 22 12.36 1.08 -14.76
CA LYS A 22 12.20 2.40 -14.15
C LYS A 22 13.54 3.10 -13.88
N ALA A 23 14.57 2.35 -13.51
CA ALA A 23 15.92 2.88 -13.28
C ALA A 23 16.66 3.26 -14.59
N GLN A 24 16.28 2.66 -15.73
CA GLN A 24 16.90 2.94 -17.03
C GLN A 24 16.20 4.06 -17.81
N SER A 25 15.09 4.61 -17.30
CA SER A 25 14.30 5.65 -17.98
C SER A 25 14.46 7.07 -17.41
N SER A 26 15.34 7.30 -16.42
CA SER A 26 15.60 8.63 -15.86
C SER A 26 17.04 9.09 -16.07
N ASP A 27 17.21 10.14 -16.87
CA ASP A 27 18.42 10.99 -16.99
C ASP A 27 18.30 12.22 -16.01
N PRO A 28 19.40 12.93 -15.69
CA PRO A 28 19.67 13.47 -14.36
C PRO A 28 19.20 14.92 -14.06
N GLU A 29 19.12 15.19 -12.75
CA GLU A 29 18.83 16.44 -12.00
C GLU A 29 19.71 17.67 -12.34
N PRO A 30 19.38 18.88 -11.84
CA PRO A 30 20.14 19.40 -10.67
C PRO A 30 19.40 20.33 -9.67
N ASP A 31 19.58 20.06 -8.36
CA ASP A 31 20.09 20.88 -7.23
C ASP A 31 19.82 22.41 -7.21
N ILE A 32 19.16 22.93 -6.14
CA ILE A 32 19.50 24.21 -5.45
C ILE A 32 19.01 24.20 -3.98
N LYS A 33 19.90 24.68 -3.11
CA LYS A 33 19.90 24.81 -1.64
C LYS A 33 19.15 26.04 -1.07
N LYS A 34 19.03 26.07 0.27
CA LYS A 34 18.96 27.25 1.22
C LYS A 34 17.54 27.84 1.46
N THR A 35 17.08 28.36 2.62
CA THR A 35 17.62 28.90 3.90
C THR A 35 16.45 29.04 4.91
N SER A 36 16.75 29.13 6.23
CA SER A 36 16.07 29.77 7.42
C SER A 36 14.55 30.06 7.41
N GLU A 37 13.81 30.06 8.53
CA GLU A 37 14.03 30.75 9.81
C GLU A 37 12.87 30.39 10.77
N GLU A 38 13.09 30.64 12.07
CA GLU A 38 12.27 30.32 13.25
C GLU A 38 11.09 31.30 13.44
N VAL A 39 9.97 30.88 14.05
CA VAL A 39 9.24 31.67 15.09
C VAL A 39 8.40 30.76 16.01
N ASP A 40 8.58 30.96 17.32
CA ASP A 40 7.72 30.70 18.51
C ASP A 40 6.23 31.18 18.35
N GLU A 41 5.22 30.93 19.19
CA GLU A 41 5.06 30.50 20.59
C GLU A 41 3.55 30.19 20.86
N ASP A 42 3.28 29.37 21.90
CA ASP A 42 2.10 29.34 22.82
C ASP A 42 0.68 29.04 22.26
N ALA A 43 -0.10 28.07 22.75
CA ALA A 43 -0.65 28.00 24.10
C ALA A 43 -1.06 26.57 24.51
N ARG A 44 -0.93 26.31 25.82
CA ARG A 44 -1.28 25.08 26.53
C ARG A 44 -2.79 24.86 26.61
N ASP A 45 -3.23 23.60 26.52
CA ASP A 45 -4.26 23.11 27.44
C ASP A 45 -4.10 21.61 27.73
N ASP A 46 -4.23 21.29 29.00
CA ASP A 46 -4.10 19.98 29.63
C ASP A 46 -5.47 19.32 29.65
N PHE A 47 -5.67 18.24 28.89
CA PHE A 47 -6.87 17.41 29.06
C PHE A 47 -6.58 15.93 28.87
N LEU A 48 -6.12 15.35 29.97
CA LEU A 48 -6.23 13.94 30.30
C LEU A 48 -7.70 13.46 30.19
N LEU A 49 -8.00 12.57 29.25
CA LEU A 49 -9.23 11.76 29.29
C LEU A 49 -8.96 10.28 29.02
N ASP A 50 -9.07 9.55 30.12
CA ASP A 50 -9.55 8.18 30.33
C ASP A 50 -9.77 7.29 29.09
N TYR A 51 -8.96 6.23 29.01
CA TYR A 51 -9.11 5.13 28.07
C TYR A 51 -10.24 4.19 28.52
N GLN A 52 -11.34 4.18 27.78
CA GLN A 52 -12.31 3.08 27.76
C GLN A 52 -12.42 2.57 26.31
N PRO A 53 -12.37 1.25 26.06
CA PRO A 53 -12.33 0.71 24.71
C PRO A 53 -13.71 0.79 24.05
N ILE A 54 -13.88 1.71 23.10
CA ILE A 54 -15.08 1.77 22.25
C ILE A 54 -14.76 1.02 20.95
N GLN A 55 -15.51 -0.05 20.68
CA GLN A 55 -15.52 -0.74 19.39
C GLN A 55 -16.23 0.19 18.39
N GLU A 56 -15.49 0.94 17.57
CA GLU A 56 -16.09 1.72 16.48
C GLU A 56 -15.43 1.44 15.13
N ASP A 57 -16.31 1.33 14.13
CA ASP A 57 -16.03 1.04 12.72
C ASP A 57 -14.92 1.95 12.13
N PRO A 58 -13.86 1.38 11.53
CA PRO A 58 -12.74 2.13 10.96
C PRO A 58 -13.15 3.12 9.85
N ILE A 59 -14.30 2.87 9.19
CA ILE A 59 -14.89 3.74 8.18
C ILE A 59 -15.22 5.14 8.76
N LYS A 60 -15.66 5.21 10.02
CA LYS A 60 -16.05 6.49 10.66
C LYS A 60 -14.84 7.34 11.02
N MET A 61 -13.77 6.71 11.49
CA MET A 61 -12.52 7.41 11.81
C MET A 61 -11.84 7.97 10.56
N LEU A 62 -11.90 7.23 9.44
CA LEU A 62 -11.38 7.68 8.15
C LEU A 62 -12.15 8.89 7.60
N ASN A 63 -13.47 8.93 7.78
CA ASN A 63 -14.31 10.06 7.34
C ASN A 63 -14.02 11.34 8.13
N TYR A 64 -13.69 11.24 9.43
CA TYR A 64 -13.38 12.41 10.26
C TYR A 64 -12.08 13.10 9.82
N ILE A 65 -11.06 12.32 9.44
CA ILE A 65 -9.77 12.83 8.93
C ILE A 65 -9.91 13.45 7.52
N THR A 66 -10.95 13.05 6.78
CA THR A 66 -11.19 13.46 5.38
C THR A 66 -11.83 14.85 5.23
N SER A 67 -12.33 15.46 6.31
CA SER A 67 -13.21 16.64 6.19
C SER A 67 -12.53 17.98 5.92
N GLU A 68 -11.19 18.08 5.93
CA GLU A 68 -10.49 19.38 5.79
C GLU A 68 -9.39 19.47 4.71
N SER A 69 -9.26 18.50 3.80
CA SER A 69 -8.26 18.61 2.71
C SER A 69 -8.89 18.45 1.32
N GLN A 70 -8.84 19.55 0.58
CA GLN A 70 -9.10 19.74 -0.84
C GLN A 70 -9.03 18.45 -1.69
N GLU A 71 -10.11 18.17 -2.44
CA GLU A 71 -10.19 17.03 -3.36
C GLU A 71 -9.26 17.20 -4.57
N VAL A 72 -7.96 17.05 -4.38
CA VAL A 72 -7.01 16.87 -5.48
C VAL A 72 -7.20 15.45 -6.00
N ASP A 73 -7.85 15.27 -7.15
CA ASP A 73 -8.02 13.94 -7.77
C ASP A 73 -6.64 13.37 -8.10
N GLU A 74 -6.12 12.57 -7.18
CA GLU A 74 -4.81 11.96 -7.31
C GLU A 74 -4.84 10.90 -8.42
N GLU A 75 -3.83 10.94 -9.29
CA GLU A 75 -3.74 10.05 -10.45
C GLU A 75 -3.72 8.59 -10.02
N LEU A 76 -4.51 7.75 -10.70
CA LEU A 76 -4.55 6.31 -10.46
C LEU A 76 -3.19 5.70 -10.87
N PRO A 77 -2.46 5.04 -9.94
CA PRO A 77 -1.22 4.36 -10.28
C PRO A 77 -1.44 3.22 -11.28
N SER A 78 -0.43 2.96 -12.11
CA SER A 78 -0.42 1.82 -13.03
C SER A 78 -0.51 0.50 -12.27
N ILE A 79 -1.51 -0.33 -12.60
CA ILE A 79 -1.73 -1.64 -11.98
C ILE A 79 -1.15 -2.72 -12.88
N HIS A 80 -0.18 -3.46 -12.36
CA HIS A 80 0.41 -4.63 -12.98
C HIS A 80 -0.34 -5.88 -12.53
N HIS A 81 -0.97 -6.58 -13.47
CA HIS A 81 -1.68 -7.81 -13.20
C HIS A 81 -0.80 -9.03 -13.49
N GLY A 82 -0.64 -9.90 -12.50
CA GLY A 82 0.06 -11.18 -12.66
C GLY A 82 -0.80 -12.22 -13.39
N ASN A 83 -0.14 -13.28 -13.86
CA ASN A 83 -0.83 -14.44 -14.40
C ASN A 83 -1.57 -15.20 -13.29
N PRO A 84 -2.81 -15.67 -13.52
CA PRO A 84 -3.50 -16.52 -12.56
C PRO A 84 -2.78 -17.85 -12.35
N ILE A 85 -2.70 -18.31 -11.10
CA ILE A 85 -2.10 -19.58 -10.73
C ILE A 85 -3.11 -20.40 -9.94
N THR A 86 -3.29 -21.66 -10.33
CA THR A 86 -4.24 -22.57 -9.71
C THR A 86 -3.52 -23.64 -8.88
N ASP A 87 -3.84 -23.75 -7.61
CA ASP A 87 -3.43 -24.86 -6.75
C ASP A 87 -4.64 -25.40 -5.99
N ARG A 88 -4.78 -26.73 -5.93
CA ARG A 88 -5.87 -27.42 -5.21
C ARG A 88 -7.28 -26.86 -5.49
N ARG A 89 -7.55 -26.51 -6.76
CA ARG A 89 -8.80 -25.87 -7.26
C ARG A 89 -8.99 -24.40 -6.86
N SER A 90 -8.17 -23.85 -5.98
CA SER A 90 -8.11 -22.42 -5.72
C SER A 90 -7.30 -21.74 -6.82
N THR A 91 -7.76 -20.59 -7.30
CA THR A 91 -7.05 -19.79 -8.30
C THR A 91 -6.72 -18.43 -7.70
N PHE A 92 -5.44 -18.05 -7.78
CA PHE A 92 -4.89 -16.83 -7.21
C PHE A 92 -4.39 -15.94 -8.33
N GLN A 93 -4.64 -14.63 -8.24
CA GLN A 93 -4.09 -13.65 -9.17
C GLN A 93 -3.54 -12.46 -8.38
N ALA A 94 -2.27 -12.13 -8.65
CA ALA A 94 -1.62 -10.97 -8.03
C ALA A 94 -1.95 -9.68 -8.79
N HIS A 95 -2.10 -8.59 -8.05
CA HIS A 95 -2.18 -7.24 -8.58
C HIS A 95 -1.23 -6.34 -7.79
N LEU A 96 -0.37 -5.60 -8.49
CA LEU A 96 0.67 -4.78 -7.90
C LEU A 96 0.59 -3.37 -8.48
N ALA A 97 0.74 -2.35 -7.63
CA ALA A 97 0.79 -0.97 -8.06
C ALA A 97 1.81 -0.21 -7.18
N PRO A 98 2.67 0.63 -7.77
CA PRO A 98 3.52 1.52 -7.00
C PRO A 98 2.65 2.61 -6.36
N VAL A 99 2.76 2.77 -5.04
CA VAL A 99 1.96 3.74 -4.29
C VAL A 99 2.88 4.59 -3.41
N VAL A 100 2.60 5.88 -3.34
CA VAL A 100 3.32 6.84 -2.48
C VAL A 100 2.41 7.51 -1.45
N THR A 101 1.09 7.32 -1.56
CA THR A 101 0.11 7.85 -0.60
C THR A 101 -0.97 6.82 -0.27
N PRO A 102 -1.62 6.91 0.90
CA PRO A 102 -2.78 6.06 1.24
C PRO A 102 -3.97 6.26 0.29
N ARG A 103 -4.12 7.46 -0.25
CA ARG A 103 -5.19 7.77 -1.21
C ARG A 103 -5.00 7.01 -2.52
N GLN A 104 -3.77 6.85 -3.00
CA GLN A 104 -3.47 5.97 -4.13
C GLN A 104 -3.85 4.51 -3.86
N VAL A 105 -3.60 3.99 -2.64
CA VAL A 105 -4.02 2.63 -2.26
C VAL A 105 -5.54 2.48 -2.42
N LYS A 106 -6.31 3.44 -1.90
CA LYS A 106 -7.78 3.45 -2.06
C LYS A 106 -8.20 3.45 -3.52
N ARG A 107 -7.58 4.28 -4.35
CA ARG A 107 -7.87 4.38 -5.79
C ARG A 107 -7.57 3.09 -6.55
N VAL A 108 -6.45 2.43 -6.22
CA VAL A 108 -6.09 1.13 -6.79
C VAL A 108 -7.14 0.07 -6.41
N LEU A 109 -7.54 0.01 -5.15
CA LEU A 109 -8.56 -0.93 -4.69
C LEU A 109 -9.90 -0.68 -5.38
N GLU A 110 -10.38 0.57 -5.40
CA GLU A 110 -11.60 0.97 -6.11
C GLU A 110 -11.56 0.51 -7.58
N LYS A 111 -10.43 0.75 -8.27
CA LYS A 111 -10.25 0.34 -9.65
C LYS A 111 -10.29 -1.18 -9.83
N LEU A 112 -9.64 -1.93 -8.95
CA LEU A 112 -9.66 -3.40 -8.99
C LEU A 112 -11.08 -3.94 -8.76
N TYR A 113 -11.84 -3.33 -7.85
CA TYR A 113 -13.22 -3.72 -7.56
C TYR A 113 -14.22 -3.40 -8.68
N GLU A 114 -13.88 -2.56 -9.67
CA GLU A 114 -14.68 -2.44 -10.90
C GLU A 114 -14.72 -3.76 -11.69
N ASN A 115 -13.71 -4.62 -11.55
CA ASN A 115 -13.68 -5.93 -12.17
C ASN A 115 -14.52 -6.92 -11.35
N LYS A 116 -15.64 -7.36 -11.93
CA LYS A 116 -16.56 -8.32 -11.30
C LYS A 116 -15.88 -9.60 -10.83
N LYS A 117 -14.83 -10.09 -11.49
CA LYS A 117 -14.12 -11.30 -11.07
C LYS A 117 -13.36 -11.10 -9.76
N ILE A 118 -12.78 -9.91 -9.56
CA ILE A 118 -12.06 -9.54 -8.34
C ILE A 118 -13.10 -9.26 -7.24
N ALA A 119 -14.10 -8.43 -7.52
CA ALA A 119 -15.14 -8.08 -6.55
C ALA A 119 -15.95 -9.27 -6.03
N SER A 120 -16.01 -10.38 -6.77
CA SER A 120 -16.68 -11.62 -6.34
C SER A 120 -15.73 -12.76 -5.99
N ALA A 121 -14.42 -12.49 -5.90
CA ALA A 121 -13.45 -13.47 -5.43
C ALA A 121 -13.75 -13.86 -3.97
N THR A 122 -13.36 -15.07 -3.58
CA THR A 122 -13.60 -15.58 -2.22
C THR A 122 -12.88 -14.76 -1.16
N HIS A 123 -11.66 -14.32 -1.46
CA HIS A 123 -10.83 -13.47 -0.60
C HIS A 123 -10.03 -12.49 -1.47
N ASN A 124 -10.13 -11.20 -1.17
CA ASN A 124 -9.39 -10.09 -1.76
C ASN A 124 -8.38 -9.53 -0.75
N ILE A 125 -7.42 -10.37 -0.39
CA ILE A 125 -6.32 -10.04 0.52
C ILE A 125 -5.46 -8.94 -0.09
N TYR A 126 -5.06 -7.94 0.70
CA TYR A 126 -4.11 -6.93 0.28
C TYR A 126 -3.14 -6.51 1.39
N ALA A 127 -2.03 -5.93 0.98
CA ALA A 127 -1.08 -5.27 1.86
C ALA A 127 -0.46 -4.09 1.10
N TYR A 128 -0.07 -3.06 1.83
CA TYR A 128 0.69 -1.94 1.27
C TYR A 128 1.81 -1.53 2.20
N ARG A 129 2.84 -0.93 1.60
CA ARG A 129 3.98 -0.36 2.31
C ARG A 129 4.41 0.89 1.56
N ILE A 130 4.34 2.03 2.24
CA ILE A 130 4.65 3.36 1.72
C ILE A 130 5.80 3.92 2.55
N TYR A 131 6.87 4.34 1.90
CA TYR A 131 7.97 5.02 2.58
C TYR A 131 7.66 6.50 2.78
N CYS A 132 7.73 6.97 4.03
CA CYS A 132 7.58 8.39 4.38
C CYS A 132 8.96 9.00 4.59
N GLU A 133 9.42 9.82 3.64
CA GLU A 133 10.76 10.42 3.68
C GLU A 133 10.97 11.33 4.89
N ASP A 134 9.95 12.11 5.24
CA ASP A 134 9.93 13.09 6.33
C ASP A 134 10.12 12.47 7.71
N LYS A 135 9.57 11.27 7.93
CA LYS A 135 9.72 10.53 9.20
C LYS A 135 10.79 9.45 9.15
N ARG A 136 11.33 9.14 7.96
CA ARG A 136 12.22 8.00 7.70
C ARG A 136 11.62 6.68 8.21
N THR A 137 10.32 6.52 8.06
CA THR A 137 9.54 5.36 8.51
C THR A 137 8.64 4.85 7.41
N PHE A 138 8.10 3.65 7.57
CA PHE A 138 7.10 3.10 6.66
C PHE A 138 5.70 3.22 7.25
N LEU A 139 4.76 3.69 6.43
CA LEU A 139 3.34 3.51 6.65
C LEU A 139 2.92 2.21 5.94
N GLN A 140 2.47 1.22 6.70
CA GLN A 140 2.15 -0.09 6.16
C GLN A 140 0.97 -0.69 6.89
N ASP A 141 0.15 -1.44 6.15
CA ASP A 141 -1.02 -2.12 6.68
C ASP A 141 -1.37 -3.31 5.78
N CYS A 142 -2.27 -4.17 6.26
CA CYS A 142 -2.73 -5.34 5.52
C CYS A 142 -4.14 -5.76 5.92
N GLU A 143 -4.84 -6.42 5.00
CA GLU A 143 -6.17 -6.99 5.23
C GLU A 143 -6.24 -8.44 4.74
N ASP A 144 -6.77 -9.31 5.59
CA ASP A 144 -6.88 -10.75 5.37
C ASP A 144 -8.12 -11.14 4.56
N ASP A 145 -9.18 -10.32 4.57
CA ASP A 145 -10.49 -10.59 3.96
C ASP A 145 -11.02 -12.00 4.27
N GLY A 146 -10.88 -12.42 5.53
CA GLY A 146 -11.32 -13.73 6.01
C GLY A 146 -10.36 -14.91 5.77
N GLU A 147 -9.27 -14.74 5.01
CA GLU A 147 -8.20 -15.74 4.89
C GLU A 147 -7.15 -15.51 5.98
N THR A 148 -7.21 -16.28 7.06
CA THR A 148 -6.44 -16.03 8.27
C THR A 148 -4.92 -15.88 8.03
N ALA A 149 -4.40 -14.74 8.47
CA ALA A 149 -3.01 -14.32 8.42
C ALA A 149 -2.41 -14.16 7.01
N ALA A 150 -3.23 -14.12 5.95
CA ALA A 150 -2.72 -13.97 4.59
C ALA A 150 -2.19 -12.57 4.29
N GLY A 151 -2.89 -11.51 4.70
CA GLY A 151 -2.47 -10.12 4.59
C GLY A 151 -1.18 -9.87 5.36
N GLY A 152 -1.09 -10.37 6.60
CA GLY A 152 0.15 -10.28 7.39
C GLY A 152 1.33 -11.00 6.74
N ARG A 153 1.12 -12.19 6.17
CA ARG A 153 2.16 -12.91 5.39
C ARG A 153 2.55 -12.14 4.12
N LEU A 154 1.60 -11.52 3.44
CA LEU A 154 1.85 -10.70 2.25
C LEU A 154 2.69 -9.46 2.59
N LEU A 155 2.35 -8.75 3.67
CA LEU A 155 3.12 -7.62 4.14
C LEU A 155 4.54 -8.04 4.53
N HIS A 156 4.68 -9.16 5.25
CA HIS A 156 6.00 -9.70 5.59
C HIS A 156 6.83 -10.03 4.36
N LEU A 157 6.22 -10.61 3.32
CA LEU A 157 6.88 -10.86 2.05
C LEU A 157 7.40 -9.56 1.42
N MET A 158 6.60 -8.48 1.39
CA MET A 158 7.03 -7.18 0.89
C MET A 158 8.22 -6.62 1.69
N GLN A 159 8.30 -6.94 2.99
CA GLN A 159 9.43 -6.55 3.82
C GLN A 159 10.73 -7.24 3.48
N VAL A 160 10.65 -8.54 3.17
CA VAL A 160 11.83 -9.35 2.81
C VAL A 160 12.33 -9.02 1.40
N ILE A 161 11.44 -8.61 0.49
CA ILE A 161 11.80 -8.28 -0.91
C ILE A 161 12.40 -6.86 -1.03
N GLU A 162 12.48 -6.07 0.05
CA GLU A 162 12.95 -4.66 0.06
C GLU A 162 12.22 -3.79 -0.99
N ILE A 163 10.90 -3.96 -1.09
CA ILE A 163 10.07 -3.11 -1.96
C ILE A 163 9.97 -1.74 -1.29
N ASN A 164 10.70 -0.77 -1.84
CA ASN A 164 10.66 0.65 -1.48
C ASN A 164 9.85 1.45 -2.51
#